data_AF-A0A290ZV20-F1
#
_entry.id   AF-A0A290ZV20-F1
#
_cell.length_a   1.000
_cell.length_b   1.000
_cell.length_c   1.000
_cell.angle_alpha   90.00
_cell.angle_beta   90.00
_cell.angle_gamma   90.00
#
_symmetry.space_group_name_H-M   'P 1'
#
loop_
_entity.id
_entity.type
_entity.pdbx_description
1 polymer ?
#
loop_
_entity_poly.entity_id
_entity_poly.type
_entity_poly.pdbx_seq_one_letter_code
_entity_poly.pdbx_strand_id
1 'polypeptide(L)'
;MKLSVTFYDDTPEILRFDKEDIRSIVLGGVVAHVKMLETYVGTDPEDDETLMRVFGEALDEMPIWKAYSVIYDYANDGVFPPDCSVLDDYLRMAISFRMELVYANEFHGIDIASAKANPNSRYGGMIVTGKALETLLCGFMARWKLDVPGNGSDDADDVRFWGHMFERIDYDLLSLSEIAILADIQERSVRNYTHRTRAEDERLKTIKVGGRTYVRPEDAKEWLRRRRRFIPTRFPEGDVQPEATEDVQ
;
A
#
# COMPACT_ATOMS: atom_id res chain seq x y z
N MET A 1 10.49 -0.58 -14.33
CA MET A 1 10.75 -0.39 -12.88
C MET A 1 9.64 -1.12 -12.12
N LYS A 2 9.96 -1.75 -10.99
CA LYS A 2 8.97 -2.43 -10.12
C LYS A 2 9.00 -1.76 -8.74
N LEU A 3 7.87 -1.75 -8.05
CA LEU A 3 7.74 -1.25 -6.68
C LEU A 3 8.27 -2.30 -5.71
N SER A 4 9.35 -2.00 -4.98
CA SER A 4 9.99 -2.95 -4.07
C SER A 4 9.80 -2.52 -2.61
N VAL A 5 8.85 -3.14 -1.91
CA VAL A 5 8.70 -2.91 -0.47
C VAL A 5 9.60 -3.87 0.30
N THR A 6 10.67 -3.31 0.86
CA THR A 6 11.52 -4.01 1.84
C THR A 6 11.66 -3.11 3.06
N PHE A 7 11.31 -3.65 4.24
CA PHE A 7 11.49 -2.94 5.50
C PHE A 7 12.85 -3.28 6.09
N TYR A 8 13.73 -2.28 6.12
CA TYR A 8 15.07 -2.34 6.70
C TYR A 8 15.03 -1.90 8.17
N ASP A 9 16.15 -2.04 8.88
CA ASP A 9 16.25 -1.70 10.30
C ASP A 9 16.02 -0.21 10.61
N ASP A 10 16.24 0.65 9.63
CA ASP A 10 16.00 2.09 9.68
C ASP A 10 14.55 2.46 9.33
N THR A 11 13.72 1.49 8.96
CA THR A 11 12.30 1.71 8.71
C THR A 11 11.58 2.01 10.04
N PRO A 12 10.70 3.02 10.07
CA PRO A 12 9.92 3.35 11.26
C PRO A 12 9.24 2.13 11.91
N GLU A 13 9.09 2.17 13.24
CA GLU A 13 8.45 1.08 14.01
C GLU A 13 6.97 0.86 13.66
N ILE A 14 6.32 1.88 13.09
CA ILE A 14 4.90 1.92 12.74
C ILE A 14 4.82 2.19 11.23
N LEU A 15 4.07 1.35 10.52
CA LEU A 15 3.95 1.38 9.06
C LEU A 15 2.60 1.95 8.60
N ARG A 16 1.71 2.27 9.53
CA ARG A 16 0.44 2.93 9.27
C ARG A 16 0.59 4.45 9.27
N PHE A 17 0.37 5.03 8.09
CA PHE A 17 0.24 6.47 7.87
C PHE A 17 -1.20 6.90 8.15
N ASP A 18 -1.40 8.14 8.61
CA ASP A 18 -2.76 8.68 8.68
C ASP A 18 -3.21 9.23 7.31
N LYS A 19 -4.50 9.55 7.18
CA LYS A 19 -5.07 9.99 5.90
C LYS A 19 -4.54 11.36 5.49
N GLU A 20 -4.18 12.22 6.45
CA GLU A 20 -3.59 13.53 6.17
C GLU A 20 -2.15 13.41 5.67
N ASP A 21 -1.36 12.47 6.20
CA ASP A 21 -0.03 12.13 5.68
C ASP A 21 -0.14 11.74 4.20
N ILE A 22 -1.07 10.82 3.86
CA ILE A 22 -1.28 10.41 2.47
C ILE A 22 -1.76 11.60 1.63
N ARG A 23 -2.68 12.43 2.12
CA ARG A 23 -3.16 13.64 1.43
C ARG A 23 -2.00 14.59 1.11
N SER A 24 -1.13 14.82 2.09
CA SER A 24 0.03 15.70 1.97
C SER A 24 1.02 15.18 0.93
N ILE A 25 1.30 13.87 0.92
CA ILE A 25 2.21 13.25 -0.07
C ILE A 25 1.61 13.32 -1.48
N VAL A 26 0.31 13.06 -1.63
CA VAL A 26 -0.36 13.17 -2.93
C VAL A 26 -0.33 14.62 -3.43
N LEU A 27 -0.58 15.60 -2.55
CA LEU A 27 -0.48 17.02 -2.91
C LEU A 27 0.94 17.39 -3.36
N GLY A 28 1.96 17.03 -2.58
CA GLY A 28 3.36 17.29 -2.93
C GLY A 28 3.75 16.61 -4.24
N GLY A 29 3.24 15.40 -4.48
CA GLY A 29 3.42 14.71 -5.72
C GLY A 29 2.76 15.40 -6.92
N VAL A 30 1.55 15.93 -6.77
CA VAL A 30 0.88 16.71 -7.83
C VAL A 30 1.71 17.94 -8.19
N VAL A 31 2.18 18.68 -7.18
CA VAL A 31 3.06 19.85 -7.40
C VAL A 31 4.36 19.45 -8.10
N ALA A 32 4.98 18.34 -7.69
CA ALA A 32 6.17 17.82 -8.36
C ALA A 32 5.94 17.51 -9.84
N HIS A 33 4.78 16.93 -10.20
CA HIS A 33 4.44 16.66 -11.61
C HIS A 33 4.24 17.95 -12.42
N VAL A 34 3.63 18.97 -11.84
CA VAL A 34 3.49 20.28 -12.51
C VAL A 34 4.85 20.88 -12.77
N LYS A 35 5.75 20.87 -11.78
CA LYS A 35 7.12 21.38 -11.93
C LYS A 35 7.93 20.58 -12.96
N MET A 36 7.74 19.27 -13.03
CA MET A 36 8.32 18.45 -14.09
C MET A 36 7.83 18.90 -15.47
N LEU A 37 6.53 19.14 -15.61
CA LEU A 37 5.94 19.59 -16.86
C LEU A 37 6.47 20.97 -17.25
N GLU A 38 6.50 21.94 -16.33
CA GLU A 38 7.06 23.27 -16.53
C GLU A 38 8.53 23.22 -16.98
N THR A 39 9.33 22.40 -16.30
CA THR A 39 10.73 22.15 -16.67
C THR A 39 10.84 21.59 -18.08
N TYR A 40 9.95 20.67 -18.46
CA TYR A 40 9.94 20.05 -19.78
C TYR A 40 9.52 21.02 -20.89
N VAL A 41 8.53 21.88 -20.64
CA VAL A 41 8.06 22.87 -21.62
C VAL A 41 8.89 24.16 -21.64
N GLY A 42 9.83 24.32 -20.70
CA GLY A 42 10.73 25.47 -20.63
C GLY A 42 10.07 26.73 -20.07
N THR A 43 9.07 26.59 -19.19
CA THR A 43 8.47 27.70 -18.46
C THR A 43 9.16 27.87 -17.11
N ASP A 44 9.23 29.11 -16.62
CA ASP A 44 9.69 29.38 -15.26
C ASP A 44 8.70 28.72 -14.28
N PRO A 45 9.18 27.86 -13.37
CA PRO A 45 8.29 27.14 -12.47
C PRO A 45 7.61 28.12 -11.49
N GLU A 46 6.30 27.96 -11.31
CA GLU A 46 5.59 28.68 -10.26
C GLU A 46 6.16 28.34 -8.88
N ASP A 47 6.01 29.26 -7.92
CA ASP A 47 6.47 29.01 -6.57
C ASP A 47 5.63 27.92 -5.88
N ASP A 48 6.31 27.11 -5.06
CA ASP A 48 5.68 25.95 -4.43
C ASP A 48 4.51 26.32 -3.52
N GLU A 49 4.52 27.49 -2.87
CA GLU A 49 3.44 27.91 -1.98
C GLU A 49 2.16 28.21 -2.76
N THR A 50 2.29 28.87 -3.91
CA THR A 50 1.17 29.11 -4.84
C THR A 50 0.60 27.79 -5.36
N LEU A 51 1.45 26.89 -5.87
CA LEU A 51 1.01 25.59 -6.39
C LEU A 51 0.33 24.75 -5.31
N MET A 52 0.93 24.65 -4.12
CA MET A 52 0.35 23.89 -3.00
C MET A 52 -1.01 24.43 -2.57
N ARG A 53 -1.20 25.75 -2.56
CA ARG A 53 -2.48 26.38 -2.24
C ARG A 53 -3.54 26.04 -3.30
N VAL A 54 -3.22 26.27 -4.57
CA VAL A 54 -4.15 26.04 -5.70
C VAL A 54 -4.57 24.57 -5.77
N PHE A 55 -3.60 23.65 -5.76
CA PHE A 55 -3.90 22.23 -5.82
C PHE A 55 -4.47 21.69 -4.52
N GLY A 56 -4.09 22.26 -3.37
CA GLY A 56 -4.62 21.86 -2.06
C GLY A 56 -6.13 22.11 -1.92
N GLU A 57 -6.63 23.20 -2.50
CA GLU A 57 -8.06 23.54 -2.58
C GLU A 57 -8.83 22.62 -3.53
N ALA A 58 -8.20 22.19 -4.63
CA ALA A 58 -8.83 21.34 -5.64
C ALA A 58 -8.64 19.82 -5.40
N LEU A 59 -7.73 19.42 -4.50
CA LEU A 59 -7.25 18.05 -4.37
C LEU A 59 -8.37 17.05 -4.14
N ASP A 60 -9.35 17.42 -3.31
CA ASP A 60 -10.43 16.52 -2.94
C ASP A 60 -11.31 16.11 -4.14
N GLU A 61 -11.31 16.91 -5.20
CA GLU A 61 -12.00 16.61 -6.45
C GLU A 61 -11.14 15.85 -7.47
N MET A 62 -9.83 15.81 -7.28
CA MET A 62 -8.91 15.18 -8.23
C MET A 62 -9.06 13.65 -8.22
N PRO A 63 -9.07 13.00 -9.40
CA PRO A 63 -9.17 11.54 -9.49
C PRO A 63 -8.07 10.80 -8.73
N ILE A 64 -6.84 11.34 -8.70
CA ILE A 64 -5.72 10.72 -8.00
C ILE A 64 -5.95 10.62 -6.48
N TRP A 65 -6.57 11.65 -5.89
CA TRP A 65 -6.90 11.62 -4.47
C TRP A 65 -8.06 10.68 -4.17
N LYS A 66 -9.08 10.63 -5.04
CA LYS A 66 -10.18 9.66 -4.93
C LYS A 66 -9.65 8.22 -4.94
N ALA A 67 -8.72 7.91 -5.84
CA ALA A 67 -8.04 6.61 -5.89
C ALA A 67 -7.27 6.31 -4.59
N TYR A 68 -6.40 7.22 -4.14
CA TYR A 68 -5.63 7.03 -2.90
C TYR A 68 -6.50 6.99 -1.64
N SER A 69 -7.63 7.70 -1.61
CA SER A 69 -8.59 7.63 -0.49
C SER A 69 -9.20 6.24 -0.39
N VAL A 70 -9.67 5.65 -1.49
CA VAL A 70 -10.23 4.29 -1.49
C VAL A 70 -9.15 3.26 -1.12
N ILE A 71 -7.95 3.40 -1.69
CA ILE A 71 -6.82 2.54 -1.36
C ILE A 71 -6.47 2.63 0.14
N TYR A 72 -6.47 3.85 0.69
CA TYR A 72 -6.23 4.09 2.11
C TYR A 72 -7.28 3.45 3.00
N ASP A 73 -8.55 3.72 2.71
CA ASP A 73 -9.69 3.27 3.52
C ASP A 73 -9.69 1.74 3.59
N TYR A 74 -9.35 1.06 2.48
CA TYR A 74 -9.21 -0.40 2.49
C TYR A 74 -7.94 -0.86 3.21
N ALA A 75 -6.76 -0.41 2.78
CA ALA A 75 -5.47 -0.90 3.30
C ALA A 75 -5.33 -0.69 4.82
N ASN A 76 -5.60 0.53 5.29
CA ASN A 76 -5.37 0.93 6.68
C ASN A 76 -6.59 0.71 7.57
N ASP A 77 -7.78 1.12 7.13
CA ASP A 77 -8.99 1.13 7.96
C ASP A 77 -9.90 -0.08 7.74
N GLY A 78 -9.48 -0.99 6.86
CA GLY A 78 -10.21 -2.22 6.55
C GLY A 78 -11.61 -1.96 6.01
N VAL A 79 -11.84 -0.86 5.28
CA VAL A 79 -13.12 -0.59 4.64
C VAL A 79 -13.08 -1.17 3.23
N PHE A 80 -13.83 -2.26 3.00
CA PHE A 80 -13.84 -2.90 1.69
C PHE A 80 -14.40 -1.92 0.63
N PRO A 81 -13.79 -1.81 -0.56
CA PRO A 81 -14.26 -0.89 -1.59
C PRO A 81 -15.72 -1.20 -1.98
N PRO A 82 -16.63 -0.21 -1.94
CA PRO A 82 -18.05 -0.46 -2.23
C PRO A 82 -18.32 -0.73 -3.72
N ASP A 83 -17.46 -0.23 -4.60
CA ASP A 83 -17.52 -0.48 -6.04
C ASP A 83 -16.17 -1.04 -6.49
N CYS A 84 -16.14 -2.34 -6.77
CA CYS A 84 -14.94 -3.01 -7.26
C CYS A 84 -14.68 -2.75 -8.76
N SER A 85 -15.67 -2.27 -9.52
CA SER A 85 -15.53 -2.08 -10.98
C SER A 85 -14.58 -0.96 -11.36
N VAL A 86 -14.32 -0.02 -10.44
CA VAL A 86 -13.39 1.11 -10.63
C VAL A 86 -11.98 0.84 -10.10
N LEU A 87 -11.75 -0.32 -9.47
CA LEU A 87 -10.48 -0.60 -8.80
C LEU A 87 -9.31 -0.72 -9.78
N ASP A 88 -9.53 -1.26 -10.97
CA ASP A 88 -8.49 -1.32 -12.00
C ASP A 88 -7.95 0.08 -12.33
N ASP A 89 -8.85 1.02 -12.63
CA ASP A 89 -8.47 2.39 -12.96
C ASP A 89 -7.81 3.11 -11.77
N TYR A 90 -8.28 2.86 -10.54
CA TYR A 90 -7.67 3.45 -9.34
C TYR A 90 -6.27 2.92 -9.09
N LEU A 91 -6.05 1.61 -9.22
CA LEU A 91 -4.73 0.99 -9.06
C LEU A 91 -3.79 1.45 -10.17
N ARG A 92 -4.24 1.47 -11.43
CA ARG A 92 -3.47 2.00 -12.55
C ARG A 92 -2.99 3.42 -12.26
N MET A 93 -3.92 4.30 -11.87
CA MET A 93 -3.63 5.70 -11.62
C MET A 93 -2.67 5.88 -10.44
N ALA A 94 -2.91 5.20 -9.32
CA ALA A 94 -2.08 5.30 -8.13
C ALA A 94 -0.66 4.75 -8.35
N ILE A 95 -0.54 3.61 -9.03
CA ILE A 95 0.75 3.01 -9.39
C ILE A 95 1.51 3.90 -10.37
N SER A 96 0.88 4.37 -11.44
CA SER A 96 1.51 5.29 -12.41
C SER A 96 2.02 6.55 -11.72
N PHE A 97 1.18 7.19 -10.91
CA PHE A 97 1.57 8.37 -10.13
C PHE A 97 2.77 8.09 -9.22
N ARG A 98 2.76 6.97 -8.49
CA ARG A 98 3.88 6.57 -7.63
C ARG A 98 5.18 6.39 -8.44
N MET A 99 5.09 5.77 -9.61
CA MET A 99 6.23 5.50 -10.49
C MET A 99 6.81 6.79 -11.06
N GLU A 100 5.96 7.73 -11.47
CA GLU A 100 6.37 9.05 -11.93
C GLU A 100 7.04 9.85 -10.80
N LEU A 101 6.59 9.72 -9.55
CA LEU A 101 7.28 10.31 -8.39
C LEU A 101 8.68 9.74 -8.16
N VAL A 102 8.86 8.42 -8.29
CA VAL A 102 10.22 7.83 -8.26
C VAL A 102 11.07 8.47 -9.34
N TYR A 103 10.52 8.59 -10.55
CA TYR A 103 11.23 9.17 -11.68
C TYR A 103 11.62 10.64 -11.43
N ALA A 104 10.69 11.45 -10.92
CA ALA A 104 10.91 12.85 -10.54
C ALA A 104 12.06 12.99 -9.55
N ASN A 105 12.04 12.18 -8.48
CA ASN A 105 13.01 12.26 -7.41
C ASN A 105 14.39 11.74 -7.85
N GLU A 106 14.45 10.53 -8.42
CA GLU A 106 15.71 9.86 -8.72
C GLU A 106 16.42 10.42 -9.96
N PHE A 107 15.66 10.83 -10.99
CA PHE A 107 16.25 11.24 -12.27
C PHE A 107 16.32 12.76 -12.43
N HIS A 108 15.42 13.50 -11.79
CA HIS A 108 15.38 14.96 -11.91
C HIS A 108 15.74 15.71 -10.62
N GLY A 109 15.94 15.00 -9.51
CA GLY A 109 16.25 15.62 -8.22
C GLY A 109 15.13 16.54 -7.72
N ILE A 110 13.90 16.34 -8.21
CA ILE A 110 12.75 17.12 -7.79
C ILE A 110 12.27 16.57 -6.45
N ASP A 111 12.38 17.40 -5.42
CA ASP A 111 11.87 17.07 -4.10
C ASP A 111 10.33 17.05 -4.14
N ILE A 112 9.76 15.93 -3.73
CA ILE A 112 8.31 15.73 -3.62
C ILE A 112 7.77 16.51 -2.39
N ALA A 113 8.65 16.91 -1.47
CA ALA A 113 8.32 17.52 -0.20
C ALA A 113 8.83 18.97 -0.06
N SER A 114 8.26 19.88 -0.82
CA SER A 114 8.14 21.28 -0.36
C SER A 114 6.77 21.61 0.25
N ALA A 115 5.80 20.68 0.19
CA ALA A 115 4.69 20.69 1.12
C ALA A 115 5.35 20.55 2.49
N LYS A 116 5.27 21.57 3.35
CA LYS A 116 5.80 21.51 4.71
C LYS A 116 5.28 20.23 5.34
N ALA A 117 6.07 19.16 5.29
CA ALA A 117 5.78 17.94 6.01
C ALA A 117 5.53 18.41 7.43
N ASN A 118 4.44 17.96 8.02
CA ASN A 118 4.19 18.20 9.43
C ASN A 118 5.54 18.01 10.15
N PRO A 119 6.12 19.05 10.78
CA PRO A 119 7.48 18.93 11.34
C PRO A 119 7.57 17.87 12.44
N ASN A 120 6.41 17.34 12.88
CA ASN A 120 6.28 16.20 13.77
C ASN A 120 6.17 14.84 13.06
N SER A 121 6.20 14.79 11.74
CA SER A 121 6.15 13.54 10.99
C SER A 121 7.44 12.77 11.24
N ARG A 122 7.34 11.74 12.10
CA ARG A 122 8.38 10.74 12.34
C ARG A 122 8.81 9.99 11.08
N TYR A 123 8.23 10.33 9.92
CA TYR A 123 8.28 9.63 8.65
C TYR A 123 8.81 10.49 7.50
N GLY A 124 9.43 11.65 7.79
CA GLY A 124 9.88 12.61 6.77
C GLY A 124 10.60 11.96 5.57
N GLY A 125 11.49 10.99 5.80
CA GLY A 125 12.17 10.27 4.71
C GLY A 125 11.26 9.41 3.83
N MET A 126 10.21 8.79 4.40
CA MET A 126 9.23 7.99 3.63
C MET A 126 8.24 8.87 2.85
N ILE A 127 7.94 10.06 3.38
CA ILE A 127 7.14 11.09 2.72
C ILE A 127 7.90 11.64 1.52
N VAL A 128 9.14 12.10 1.74
CA VAL A 128 10.02 12.67 0.71
C VAL A 128 10.28 11.70 -0.45
N THR A 129 10.38 10.40 -0.16
CA THR A 129 10.67 9.38 -1.19
C THR A 129 9.42 8.76 -1.83
N GLY A 130 8.22 9.15 -1.38
CA GLY A 130 6.95 8.54 -1.80
C GLY A 130 6.78 7.07 -1.35
N LYS A 131 7.69 6.53 -0.53
CA LYS A 131 7.63 5.15 -0.03
C LYS A 131 6.40 4.86 0.82
N ALA A 132 5.79 5.87 1.44
CA ALA A 132 4.53 5.71 2.16
C ALA A 132 3.38 5.27 1.23
N LEU A 133 3.29 5.83 0.03
CA LEU A 133 2.29 5.44 -0.97
C LEU A 133 2.53 4.01 -1.45
N GLU A 134 3.79 3.61 -1.57
CA GLU A 134 4.17 2.24 -1.92
C GLU A 134 3.78 1.23 -0.84
N THR A 135 4.05 1.53 0.43
CA THR A 135 3.58 0.74 1.57
C THR A 135 2.06 0.62 1.59
N LEU A 136 1.35 1.71 1.27
CA LEU A 136 -0.10 1.72 1.21
C LEU A 136 -0.64 0.81 0.10
N LEU A 137 -0.07 0.91 -1.10
CA LEU A 137 -0.39 0.04 -2.23
C LEU A 137 -0.11 -1.43 -1.92
N CYS A 138 1.02 -1.75 -1.28
CA CYS A 138 1.29 -3.10 -0.80
C CYS A 138 0.30 -3.54 0.28
N GLY A 139 -0.12 -2.67 1.19
CA GLY A 139 -1.15 -2.95 2.18
C GLY A 139 -2.50 -3.28 1.54
N PHE A 140 -2.87 -2.56 0.49
CA PHE A 140 -4.06 -2.85 -0.32
C PHE A 140 -4.00 -4.25 -0.91
N MET A 141 -2.90 -4.58 -1.62
CA MET A 141 -2.70 -5.89 -2.23
C MET A 141 -2.68 -7.02 -1.20
N ALA A 142 -1.99 -6.82 -0.09
CA ALA A 142 -1.92 -7.79 1.00
C ALA A 142 -3.30 -8.08 1.58
N ARG A 143 -4.12 -7.04 1.75
CA ARG A 143 -5.49 -7.17 2.26
C ARG A 143 -6.42 -7.83 1.23
N TRP A 144 -6.29 -7.49 -0.04
CA TRP A 144 -7.05 -8.14 -1.12
C TRP A 144 -6.85 -9.66 -1.11
N LYS A 145 -5.61 -10.13 -0.95
CA LYS A 145 -5.29 -11.56 -0.83
C LYS A 145 -5.93 -12.24 0.39
N LEU A 146 -6.14 -11.50 1.49
CA LEU A 146 -6.80 -12.04 2.69
C LEU A 146 -8.32 -12.18 2.55
N ASP A 147 -8.92 -11.25 1.81
CA ASP A 147 -10.37 -11.09 1.77
C ASP A 147 -11.00 -11.73 0.53
N VAL A 148 -10.30 -11.68 -0.60
CA VAL A 148 -10.78 -12.18 -1.89
C VAL A 148 -10.02 -13.46 -2.22
N PRO A 149 -10.68 -14.64 -2.24
CA PRO A 149 -10.03 -15.90 -2.56
C PRO A 149 -9.32 -15.85 -3.92
N GLY A 150 -8.11 -16.38 -3.98
CA GLY A 150 -7.43 -16.62 -5.24
C GLY A 150 -8.11 -17.76 -5.99
N ASN A 151 -8.16 -17.67 -7.32
CA ASN A 151 -8.62 -18.77 -8.17
C ASN A 151 -7.46 -19.52 -8.84
N GLY A 152 -6.21 -19.21 -8.46
CA GLY A 152 -5.01 -19.81 -9.03
C GLY A 152 -4.69 -19.38 -10.47
N SER A 153 -5.33 -18.31 -10.97
CA SER A 153 -5.08 -17.75 -12.31
C SER A 153 -4.95 -16.23 -12.28
N ASP A 154 -3.98 -15.70 -13.02
CA ASP A 154 -3.69 -14.26 -13.09
C ASP A 154 -4.75 -13.47 -13.90
N ASP A 155 -5.54 -14.14 -14.74
CA ASP A 155 -6.32 -13.50 -15.83
C ASP A 155 -7.75 -13.07 -15.43
N ALA A 156 -8.21 -13.36 -14.21
CA ALA A 156 -9.61 -13.14 -13.81
C ALA A 156 -9.79 -12.20 -12.61
N ASP A 157 -8.71 -11.57 -12.14
CA ASP A 157 -8.76 -10.62 -11.02
C ASP A 157 -7.89 -9.40 -11.36
N ASP A 158 -8.56 -8.31 -11.73
CA ASP A 158 -7.93 -7.04 -12.13
C ASP A 158 -7.00 -6.48 -11.05
N VAL A 159 -7.28 -6.73 -9.76
CA VAL A 159 -6.42 -6.29 -8.67
C VAL A 159 -5.15 -7.14 -8.62
N ARG A 160 -5.27 -8.48 -8.67
CA ARG A 160 -4.12 -9.39 -8.68
C ARG A 160 -3.26 -9.20 -9.92
N PHE A 161 -3.84 -8.82 -11.06
CA PHE A 161 -3.11 -8.44 -12.26
C PHE A 161 -2.05 -7.38 -11.91
N TRP A 162 -2.40 -6.30 -11.20
CA TRP A 162 -1.45 -5.26 -10.79
C TRP A 162 -0.33 -5.74 -9.86
N GLY A 163 -0.43 -6.94 -9.28
CA GLY A 163 0.64 -7.58 -8.53
C GLY A 163 1.96 -7.63 -9.30
N HIS A 164 1.95 -7.79 -10.63
CA HIS A 164 3.18 -7.85 -11.43
C HIS A 164 4.08 -6.61 -11.30
N MET A 165 3.51 -5.46 -10.89
CA MET A 165 4.23 -4.20 -10.67
C MET A 165 5.06 -4.19 -9.38
N PHE A 166 4.82 -5.12 -8.45
CA PHE A 166 5.56 -5.22 -7.20
C PHE A 166 6.70 -6.23 -7.30
N GLU A 167 7.87 -5.87 -6.76
CA GLU A 167 8.98 -6.77 -6.62
C GLU A 167 8.63 -7.85 -5.59
N ARG A 168 8.71 -9.11 -6.00
CA ARG A 168 8.62 -10.29 -5.12
C ARG A 168 7.24 -10.60 -4.54
N ILE A 169 6.18 -10.01 -5.08
CA ILE A 169 4.82 -10.43 -4.75
C ILE A 169 4.54 -11.81 -5.38
N ASP A 170 3.91 -12.67 -4.60
CA ASP A 170 3.22 -13.86 -5.11
C ASP A 170 1.72 -13.50 -5.28
N TYR A 171 0.97 -14.10 -6.19
CA TYR A 171 -0.42 -13.69 -6.43
C TYR A 171 -1.39 -14.17 -5.35
N ASP A 172 -1.10 -15.32 -4.75
CA ASP A 172 -2.02 -15.98 -3.81
C ASP A 172 -1.44 -16.05 -2.39
N LEU A 173 -0.13 -15.94 -2.25
CA LEU A 173 0.55 -16.02 -0.97
C LEU A 173 1.00 -14.66 -0.46
N LEU A 174 1.07 -14.53 0.86
CA LEU A 174 1.58 -13.33 1.53
C LEU A 174 3.06 -13.53 1.89
N SER A 175 3.88 -12.58 1.47
CA SER A 175 5.26 -12.42 1.95
C SER A 175 5.28 -11.95 3.41
N LEU A 176 6.42 -12.10 4.07
CA LEU A 176 6.58 -11.60 5.44
C LEU A 176 6.46 -10.06 5.53
N SER A 177 6.82 -9.33 4.46
CA SER A 177 6.67 -7.88 4.38
C SER A 177 5.19 -7.48 4.33
N GLU A 178 4.38 -8.20 3.54
CA GLU A 178 2.93 -7.96 3.50
C GLU A 178 2.25 -8.22 4.85
N ILE A 179 2.67 -9.29 5.55
CA ILE A 179 2.20 -9.55 6.91
C ILE A 179 2.63 -8.45 7.88
N ALA A 180 3.84 -7.89 7.70
CA ALA A 180 4.36 -6.80 8.52
C ALA A 180 3.49 -5.54 8.42
N ILE A 181 3.09 -5.17 7.19
CA ILE A 181 2.18 -4.05 6.92
C ILE A 181 0.84 -4.27 7.62
N LEU A 182 0.22 -5.43 7.39
CA LEU A 182 -1.11 -5.73 7.94
C LEU A 182 -1.11 -5.77 9.47
N ALA A 183 -0.05 -6.29 10.07
CA ALA A 183 0.12 -6.35 11.52
C ALA A 183 0.57 -5.02 12.15
N ASP A 184 0.94 -4.02 11.34
CA ASP A 184 1.56 -2.77 11.76
C ASP A 184 2.77 -2.99 12.68
N ILE A 185 3.70 -3.86 12.23
CA ILE A 185 4.97 -4.15 12.89
C ILE A 185 6.08 -4.31 11.84
N GLN A 186 7.34 -4.24 12.25
CA GLN A 186 8.46 -4.50 11.35
C GLN A 186 8.53 -5.97 10.89
N GLU A 187 9.00 -6.19 9.67
CA GLU A 187 9.17 -7.54 9.09
C GLU A 187 10.08 -8.43 9.95
N ARG A 188 11.11 -7.86 10.58
CA ARG A 188 11.95 -8.57 11.57
C ARG A 188 11.12 -9.17 12.70
N SER A 189 10.15 -8.42 13.21
CA SER A 189 9.24 -8.90 14.24
C SER A 189 8.39 -10.06 13.72
N VAL A 190 7.89 -9.96 12.48
CA VAL A 190 7.19 -11.08 11.82
C VAL A 190 8.08 -12.31 11.70
N ARG A 191 9.33 -12.17 11.26
CA ARG A 191 10.29 -13.27 11.17
C ARG A 191 10.45 -13.98 12.52
N ASN A 192 10.52 -13.23 13.63
CA ASN A 192 10.60 -13.79 14.99
C ASN A 192 9.39 -14.68 15.35
N TYR A 193 8.21 -14.43 14.77
CA TYR A 193 7.02 -15.26 14.96
C TYR A 193 7.03 -16.52 14.09
N THR A 194 7.92 -16.64 13.11
CA THR A 194 8.04 -17.85 12.27
C THR A 194 8.92 -18.94 12.92
N HIS A 195 9.67 -18.61 13.97
CA HIS A 195 10.61 -19.54 14.61
C HIS A 195 9.87 -20.68 15.31
N ARG A 196 10.42 -21.90 15.17
CA ARG A 196 9.87 -23.13 15.78
C ARG A 196 9.87 -23.12 17.31
N THR A 197 10.68 -22.26 17.93
CA THR A 197 10.76 -22.11 19.38
C THR A 197 9.62 -21.27 19.97
N ARG A 198 8.83 -20.58 19.13
CA ARG A 198 7.60 -19.92 19.56
C ARG A 198 6.54 -20.95 19.91
N ALA A 199 5.70 -20.62 20.88
CA ALA A 199 4.52 -21.41 21.21
C ALA A 199 3.61 -21.53 19.97
N GLU A 200 2.96 -22.69 19.80
CA GLU A 200 2.18 -22.99 18.58
C GLU A 200 1.05 -21.99 18.35
N ASP A 201 0.45 -21.50 19.43
CA ASP A 201 -0.60 -20.49 19.47
C ASP A 201 -0.11 -19.05 19.25
N GLU A 202 1.20 -18.81 19.21
CA GLU A 202 1.81 -17.52 18.84
C GLU A 202 2.47 -17.56 17.46
N ARG A 203 2.83 -18.75 16.99
CA ARG A 203 3.65 -18.96 15.81
C ARG A 203 2.88 -18.63 14.53
N LEU A 204 3.55 -17.93 13.63
CA LEU A 204 3.10 -17.71 12.26
C LEU A 204 3.50 -18.92 11.41
N LYS A 205 2.52 -19.66 10.90
CA LYS A 205 2.76 -20.78 9.99
C LYS A 205 3.26 -20.24 8.65
N THR A 206 4.26 -20.91 8.08
CA THR A 206 4.88 -20.49 6.83
C THR A 206 5.14 -21.68 5.92
N ILE A 207 5.23 -21.41 4.63
CA ILE A 207 5.60 -22.36 3.58
C ILE A 207 6.80 -21.84 2.79
N LYS A 208 7.59 -22.75 2.22
CA LYS A 208 8.72 -22.39 1.35
C LYS A 208 8.36 -22.65 -0.12
N VAL A 209 8.46 -21.62 -0.95
CA VAL A 209 8.22 -21.69 -2.41
C VAL A 209 9.38 -21.02 -3.11
N GLY A 210 10.06 -21.71 -4.03
CA GLY A 210 11.18 -21.13 -4.80
C GLY A 210 12.30 -20.53 -3.95
N GLY A 211 12.57 -21.07 -2.76
CA GLY A 211 13.57 -20.55 -1.83
C GLY A 211 13.12 -19.36 -0.97
N ARG A 212 11.88 -18.89 -1.14
CA ARG A 212 11.28 -17.80 -0.36
C ARG A 212 10.29 -18.33 0.67
N THR A 213 10.06 -17.56 1.73
CA THR A 213 9.12 -17.88 2.80
C THR A 213 7.84 -17.08 2.62
N TYR A 214 6.72 -17.78 2.59
CA TYR A 214 5.39 -17.21 2.42
C TYR A 214 4.43 -17.70 3.50
N VAL A 215 3.28 -17.05 3.59
CA VAL A 215 2.17 -17.37 4.47
C VAL A 215 0.93 -17.53 3.61
N ARG A 216 0.14 -18.56 3.86
CA ARG A 216 -1.15 -18.73 3.18
C ARG A 216 -2.19 -17.76 3.76
N PRO A 217 -3.16 -17.26 2.97
CA PRO A 217 -4.17 -16.32 3.46
C PRO A 217 -4.89 -16.77 4.73
N GLU A 218 -5.25 -18.05 4.83
CA GLU A 218 -5.94 -18.61 6.00
C GLU A 218 -5.07 -18.58 7.27
N ASP A 219 -3.79 -18.96 7.15
CA ASP A 219 -2.83 -18.93 8.26
C ASP A 219 -2.53 -17.49 8.69
N ALA A 220 -2.44 -16.57 7.72
CA ALA A 220 -2.25 -15.14 7.95
C ALA A 220 -3.45 -14.55 8.69
N LYS A 221 -4.67 -14.80 8.23
CA LYS A 221 -5.92 -14.30 8.83
C LYS A 221 -6.07 -14.76 10.27
N GLU A 222 -5.82 -16.03 10.53
CA GLU A 222 -5.89 -16.61 11.88
C GLU A 222 -4.84 -16.01 12.82
N TRP A 223 -3.61 -15.80 12.34
CA TRP A 223 -2.55 -15.17 13.12
C TRP A 223 -2.78 -13.67 13.35
N LEU A 224 -3.28 -12.93 12.35
CA LEU A 224 -3.55 -11.49 12.40
C LEU A 224 -4.70 -11.14 13.35
N ARG A 225 -5.73 -11.99 13.45
CA ARG A 225 -6.85 -11.80 14.41
C ARG A 225 -6.40 -11.66 15.86
N ARG A 226 -5.25 -12.24 16.21
CA ARG A 226 -4.65 -12.16 17.55
C ARG A 226 -3.80 -10.88 17.76
N ARG A 227 -3.62 -10.05 16.72
CA ARG A 227 -2.76 -8.87 16.77
C ARG A 227 -3.57 -7.62 17.12
N ARG A 228 -3.17 -6.95 18.19
CA ARG A 228 -3.84 -5.75 18.72
C ARG A 228 -4.05 -4.63 17.69
N ARG A 229 -3.14 -4.49 16.72
CA ARG A 229 -3.18 -3.40 15.72
C ARG A 229 -3.75 -3.80 14.37
N PHE A 230 -4.05 -5.08 14.16
CA PHE A 230 -4.73 -5.51 12.95
C PHE A 230 -6.19 -5.03 12.99
N ILE A 231 -6.63 -4.39 11.91
CA ILE A 231 -8.02 -3.95 11.74
C ILE A 231 -8.68 -4.94 10.77
N PRO A 232 -9.65 -5.76 11.22
CA PRO A 232 -10.39 -6.65 10.34
C PRO A 232 -11.17 -5.88 9.27
N THR A 233 -11.29 -6.48 8.09
CA THR A 233 -12.06 -5.89 6.99
C THR A 233 -13.56 -5.88 7.29
N ARG A 234 -14.19 -4.75 6.99
CA ARG A 234 -15.63 -4.48 7.03
C ARG A 234 -16.14 -4.43 5.59
N PHE A 235 -17.06 -5.33 5.27
CA PHE A 235 -17.71 -5.39 3.96
C PHE A 235 -18.95 -4.49 3.94
N PRO A 236 -19.31 -3.88 2.81
CA PRO A 236 -20.56 -3.13 2.68
C PRO A 236 -21.77 -4.03 3.01
N GLU A 237 -22.79 -3.44 3.65
CA GLU A 237 -24.01 -4.16 4.04
C GLU A 237 -24.72 -4.70 2.80
N GLY A 238 -24.80 -6.04 2.66
CA GLY A 238 -25.45 -6.72 1.54
C GLY A 238 -24.57 -7.76 0.85
N ASP A 239 -23.25 -7.63 0.95
CA ASP A 239 -22.30 -8.62 0.43
C ASP A 239 -21.92 -9.58 1.56
N VAL A 240 -22.70 -10.66 1.69
CA VAL A 240 -22.34 -11.80 2.55
C VAL A 240 -21.05 -12.41 1.98
N GLN A 241 -20.02 -12.57 2.82
CA GLN A 241 -18.82 -13.34 2.46
C GLN A 241 -19.25 -14.65 1.78
N PRO A 242 -18.64 -15.06 0.66
CA PRO A 242 -18.78 -16.45 0.23
C PRO A 242 -18.17 -17.30 1.35
N GLU A 243 -19.02 -17.86 2.21
CA GLU A 243 -18.61 -18.92 3.12
C GLU A 243 -18.01 -20.01 2.25
N ALA A 244 -16.74 -20.33 2.52
CA ALA A 244 -16.06 -21.45 1.90
C ALA A 244 -16.98 -22.65 2.07
N THR A 245 -17.51 -23.13 0.95
CA THR A 245 -18.41 -24.28 0.92
C THR A 245 -17.57 -25.44 1.41
N GLU A 246 -17.80 -25.88 2.65
CA GLU A 246 -17.27 -27.13 3.14
C GLU A 246 -17.90 -28.23 2.27
N ASP A 247 -17.14 -28.69 1.28
CA ASP A 247 -17.44 -29.95 0.61
C ASP A 247 -17.35 -31.06 1.65
N VAL A 248 -18.52 -31.43 2.17
CA VAL A 248 -18.74 -32.68 2.89
C VAL A 248 -18.55 -33.82 1.89
N GLN A 249 -17.45 -34.56 2.02
CA GLN A 249 -17.31 -35.93 1.52
C GLN A 249 -17.55 -36.94 2.63
#